data_AF-A0A1V0R7X9-F1
#
_entry.id   AF-A0A1V0R7X9-F1
#
_cell.length_a   1.000
_cell.length_b   1.000
_cell.length_c   1.000
_cell.angle_alpha   90.00
_cell.angle_beta   90.00
_cell.angle_gamma   90.00
#
_symmetry.space_group_name_H-M   'P 1'
#
loop_
_entity.id
_entity.type
_entity.pdbx_description
1 polymer ?
#
loop_
_entity_poly.entity_id
_entity_poly.type
_entity_poly.pdbx_seq_one_letter_code
_entity_poly.pdbx_strand_id
1 'polypeptide(L)'
;MRRAPALRAALVSAVALGMLTACSGDVASEEANYTGDYSSHPPLKVVGYPSTGSLGITQQVVWRIADGKADELASLTSDDRGEGVAEKTAKNWIDAFRKGAGGQVTAEFYDEGSYRQTVVLYLHGTGQIKEIHVRPVRLEGEDKEVWGVNMAEPDPGEATAVQPWVPKTPGERGSKMVP
;
A
#
# COMPACT_ATOMS: atom_id res chain seq x y z
N MET A 1 37.22 1.69 75.60
CA MET A 1 37.61 1.36 74.22
C MET A 1 36.36 1.35 73.34
N ARG A 2 36.37 2.24 72.33
CA ARG A 2 35.61 2.33 71.06
C ARG A 2 34.11 1.94 70.99
N ARG A 3 33.30 2.97 70.71
CA ARG A 3 31.90 2.94 70.22
C ARG A 3 31.82 2.28 68.83
N ALA A 4 30.85 1.40 68.61
CA ALA A 4 30.52 0.84 67.29
C ALA A 4 29.46 1.72 66.56
N PRO A 5 29.52 1.86 65.23
CA PRO A 5 28.72 2.86 64.50
C PRO A 5 27.44 2.32 63.85
N ALA A 6 26.44 3.22 63.87
CA ALA A 6 25.54 3.64 62.78
C ALA A 6 24.71 2.64 61.94
N LEU A 7 23.40 2.92 61.94
CA LEU A 7 22.43 2.68 60.86
C LEU A 7 23.03 2.89 59.46
N ARG A 8 22.62 2.04 58.52
CA ARG A 8 22.00 2.48 57.25
C ARG A 8 21.38 1.30 56.50
N ALA A 9 20.05 1.31 56.46
CA ALA A 9 19.26 0.63 55.46
C ALA A 9 19.32 1.42 54.14
N ALA A 10 19.47 0.71 53.01
CA ALA A 10 18.86 1.05 51.73
C ALA A 10 19.06 -0.13 50.76
N LEU A 11 18.00 -0.91 50.56
CA LEU A 11 17.83 -1.75 49.37
C LEU A 11 17.77 -0.82 48.16
N VAL A 12 18.60 -1.07 47.14
CA VAL A 12 18.39 -0.55 45.80
C VAL A 12 18.28 -1.75 44.88
N SER A 13 17.05 -2.24 44.70
CA SER A 13 16.73 -3.18 43.63
C SER A 13 16.79 -2.42 42.31
N ALA A 14 17.87 -2.62 41.55
CA ALA A 14 17.95 -2.15 40.17
C ALA A 14 16.94 -2.96 39.33
N VAL A 15 15.82 -2.35 38.99
CA VAL A 15 14.91 -2.83 37.95
C VAL A 15 15.61 -2.57 36.61
N ALA A 16 16.33 -3.58 36.13
CA ALA A 16 16.86 -3.61 34.78
C ALA A 16 16.24 -4.81 34.07
N LEU A 17 15.23 -4.57 33.24
CA LEU A 17 14.77 -5.42 32.13
C LEU A 17 13.65 -4.68 31.40
N GLY A 18 14.03 -3.72 30.56
CA GLY A 18 13.13 -2.95 29.71
C GLY A 18 13.83 -2.58 28.41
N MET A 19 14.28 -3.57 27.65
CA MET A 19 14.88 -3.38 26.32
C MET A 19 14.54 -4.55 25.39
N LEU A 20 13.26 -4.74 25.08
CA LEU A 20 12.84 -5.67 24.01
C LEU A 20 11.79 -5.09 23.04
N THR A 21 11.50 -3.79 23.06
CA THR A 21 10.42 -3.22 22.22
C THR A 21 10.86 -2.69 20.85
N ALA A 22 12.15 -2.76 20.49
CA ALA A 22 12.66 -2.09 19.29
C ALA A 22 12.39 -2.82 17.96
N CYS A 23 11.93 -4.08 17.95
CA CYS A 23 11.69 -4.83 16.71
C CYS A 23 10.20 -4.97 16.35
N SER A 24 9.29 -4.44 17.18
CA SER A 24 7.84 -4.55 16.97
C SER A 24 7.17 -3.20 16.74
N GLY A 25 7.89 -2.09 16.91
CA GLY A 25 7.34 -0.74 16.77
C GLY A 25 6.89 -0.43 15.35
N ASP A 26 7.74 -0.71 14.37
CA ASP A 26 7.46 -0.35 12.98
C ASP A 26 6.34 -1.21 12.39
N VAL A 27 6.38 -2.53 12.60
CA VAL A 27 5.31 -3.45 12.15
C VAL A 27 3.96 -3.14 12.81
N ALA A 28 3.95 -2.88 14.13
CA ALA A 28 2.71 -2.51 14.82
C ALA A 28 2.16 -1.15 14.33
N SER A 29 3.04 -0.23 13.93
CA SER A 29 2.64 1.07 13.37
C SER A 29 2.06 0.93 11.95
N GLU A 30 2.64 0.08 11.10
CA GLU A 30 2.11 -0.22 9.77
C GLU A 30 0.76 -0.93 9.84
N GLU A 31 0.62 -1.92 10.72
CA GLU A 31 -0.65 -2.62 10.94
C GLU A 31 -1.74 -1.68 11.50
N ALA A 32 -1.37 -0.77 12.40
CA ALA A 32 -2.29 0.22 12.94
C ALA A 32 -2.73 1.24 11.86
N ASN A 33 -1.79 1.71 11.04
CA ASN A 33 -2.08 2.62 9.91
C ASN A 33 -3.01 1.94 8.91
N TYR A 34 -2.70 0.71 8.50
CA TYR A 34 -3.54 -0.06 7.58
C TYR A 34 -4.94 -0.29 8.16
N THR A 35 -5.05 -0.63 9.45
CA THR A 35 -6.35 -0.84 10.12
C THR A 35 -7.18 0.44 10.17
N GLY A 36 -6.53 1.57 10.46
CA GLY A 36 -7.15 2.89 10.44
C GLY A 36 -7.66 3.26 9.04
N ASP A 37 -6.82 3.06 8.02
CA ASP A 37 -7.21 3.30 6.63
C ASP A 37 -8.36 2.40 6.20
N TYR A 38 -8.28 1.10 6.49
CA TYR A 38 -9.30 0.12 6.14
C TYR A 38 -10.67 0.47 6.74
N SER A 39 -10.68 0.99 7.98
CA SER A 39 -11.90 1.42 8.66
C SER A 39 -12.46 2.74 8.13
N SER A 40 -11.63 3.56 7.48
CA SER A 40 -12.00 4.90 6.99
C SER A 40 -12.46 4.91 5.52
N HIS A 41 -12.33 3.78 4.81
CA HIS A 41 -12.58 3.69 3.39
C HIS A 41 -13.63 2.62 3.06
N PRO A 42 -14.38 2.77 1.95
CA PRO A 42 -15.20 1.69 1.42
C PRO A 42 -14.35 0.45 1.08
N PRO A 43 -14.84 -0.77 1.35
CA PRO A 43 -14.13 -1.98 0.96
C PRO A 43 -14.12 -2.15 -0.57
N LEU A 44 -13.00 -2.65 -1.11
CA LEU A 44 -12.92 -3.04 -2.52
C LEU A 44 -13.81 -4.26 -2.79
N LYS A 45 -14.54 -4.22 -3.91
CA LYS A 45 -15.06 -5.46 -4.50
C LYS A 45 -13.93 -6.16 -5.23
N VAL A 46 -13.70 -7.43 -4.93
CA VAL A 46 -12.58 -8.20 -5.47
C VAL A 46 -13.08 -9.20 -6.50
N VAL A 47 -12.43 -9.26 -7.65
CA VAL A 47 -12.62 -10.27 -8.70
C VAL A 47 -11.26 -10.87 -9.04
N GLY A 48 -11.20 -12.17 -9.29
CA GLY A 48 -9.94 -12.88 -9.57
C GLY A 48 -9.25 -13.41 -8.31
N TYR A 49 -7.93 -13.59 -8.38
CA TYR A 49 -7.14 -14.34 -7.40
C TYR A 49 -5.95 -13.53 -6.87
N PRO A 50 -6.17 -12.51 -6.02
CA PRO A 50 -5.06 -11.78 -5.41
C PRO A 50 -4.31 -12.62 -4.38
N SER A 51 -3.04 -12.29 -4.17
CA SER A 51 -2.35 -12.65 -2.93
C SER A 51 -2.70 -11.62 -1.84
N THR A 52 -2.37 -11.91 -0.58
CA THR A 52 -2.52 -10.93 0.51
C THR A 52 -1.80 -9.63 0.21
N GLY A 53 -0.59 -9.72 -0.35
CA GLY A 53 0.21 -8.55 -0.68
C GLY A 53 -0.34 -7.74 -1.85
N SER A 54 -0.75 -8.40 -2.94
CA SER A 54 -1.31 -7.68 -4.10
C SER A 54 -2.64 -7.01 -3.78
N LEU A 55 -3.48 -7.63 -2.95
CA LEU A 55 -4.70 -7.00 -2.45
C LEU A 55 -4.38 -5.79 -1.56
N GLY A 56 -3.46 -5.96 -0.59
CA GLY A 56 -3.11 -4.92 0.36
C GLY A 56 -2.54 -3.66 -0.30
N ILE A 57 -1.63 -3.82 -1.27
CA ILE A 57 -1.09 -2.65 -2.01
C ILE A 57 -2.15 -2.00 -2.89
N THR A 58 -3.02 -2.79 -3.53
CA THR A 58 -4.12 -2.25 -4.36
C THR A 58 -5.08 -1.40 -3.52
N GLN A 59 -5.40 -1.86 -2.30
CA GLN A 59 -6.20 -1.10 -1.36
C GLN A 59 -5.55 0.23 -1.00
N GLN A 60 -4.27 0.21 -0.60
CA GLN A 60 -3.54 1.43 -0.28
C GLN A 60 -3.50 2.41 -1.45
N VAL A 61 -3.25 1.94 -2.69
CA VAL A 61 -3.30 2.79 -3.89
C VAL A 61 -4.66 3.49 -4.03
N VAL A 62 -5.76 2.74 -3.94
CA VAL A 62 -7.11 3.32 -4.05
C VAL A 62 -7.38 4.33 -2.94
N TRP A 63 -6.98 4.03 -1.70
CA TRP A 63 -7.15 4.91 -0.55
C TRP A 63 -6.36 6.20 -0.70
N ARG A 64 -5.08 6.15 -1.07
CA ARG A 64 -4.27 7.37 -1.26
C ARG A 64 -4.76 8.23 -2.43
N ILE A 65 -5.30 7.61 -3.49
CA ILE A 65 -6.01 8.33 -4.56
C ILE A 65 -7.25 9.03 -4.00
N ALA A 66 -8.07 8.34 -3.20
CA ALA A 66 -9.29 8.91 -2.60
C ALA A 66 -8.98 10.07 -1.63
N ASP A 67 -7.96 9.91 -0.79
CA ASP A 67 -7.49 10.92 0.16
C ASP A 67 -6.88 12.13 -0.56
N GLY A 68 -6.35 11.95 -1.77
CA GLY A 68 -5.66 12.99 -2.54
C GLY A 68 -4.25 13.27 -2.01
N LYS A 69 -3.59 12.26 -1.44
CA LYS A 69 -2.27 12.37 -0.82
C LYS A 69 -1.18 11.93 -1.78
N ALA A 70 -0.69 12.86 -2.61
CA ALA A 70 0.24 12.55 -3.70
C ALA A 70 1.56 11.93 -3.22
N ASP A 71 2.13 12.45 -2.14
CA ASP A 71 3.43 11.96 -1.65
C ASP A 71 3.31 10.55 -1.04
N GLU A 72 2.23 10.29 -0.28
CA GLU A 72 1.95 8.94 0.26
C GLU A 72 1.61 7.94 -0.84
N LEU A 73 0.97 8.38 -1.94
CA LEU A 73 0.73 7.53 -3.11
C LEU A 73 2.04 7.24 -3.85
N ALA A 74 2.88 8.26 -4.06
CA ALA A 74 4.17 8.12 -4.74
C ALA A 74 5.14 7.21 -3.98
N SER A 75 5.10 7.20 -2.64
CA SER A 75 5.93 6.31 -1.82
C SER A 75 5.59 4.83 -1.96
N LEU A 76 4.44 4.49 -2.56
CA LEU A 76 4.07 3.10 -2.87
C LEU A 76 4.77 2.58 -4.14
N THR A 77 5.59 3.39 -4.82
CA THR A 77 6.22 3.00 -6.08
C THR A 77 7.08 1.74 -5.94
N SER A 78 7.00 0.86 -6.93
CA SER A 78 7.75 -0.40 -6.95
C SER A 78 9.20 -0.25 -7.39
N ASP A 79 9.51 0.91 -7.97
CA ASP A 79 10.78 1.22 -8.61
C ASP A 79 10.96 2.74 -8.74
N ASP A 80 12.21 3.18 -8.60
CA ASP A 80 12.61 4.52 -8.99
C ASP A 80 12.80 4.55 -10.52
N ARG A 81 12.03 5.41 -11.18
CA ARG A 81 12.02 5.60 -12.64
C ARG A 81 12.65 6.92 -13.07
N GLY A 82 13.33 7.60 -12.14
CA GLY A 82 13.87 8.92 -12.33
C GLY A 82 13.15 9.95 -11.49
N GLU A 83 13.86 11.05 -11.25
CA GLU A 83 13.43 12.13 -10.36
C GLU A 83 12.02 12.65 -10.72
N GLY A 84 11.10 12.58 -9.76
CA GLY A 84 9.77 13.16 -9.88
C GLY A 84 8.76 12.34 -10.69
N VAL A 85 9.12 11.16 -11.22
CA VAL A 85 8.21 10.37 -12.08
C VAL A 85 7.05 9.81 -11.28
N ALA A 86 7.31 9.22 -10.11
CA ALA A 86 6.27 8.67 -9.24
C ALA A 86 5.35 9.78 -8.72
N GLU A 87 5.89 10.93 -8.33
CA GLU A 87 5.14 12.07 -7.81
C GLU A 87 4.25 12.71 -8.87
N LYS A 88 4.71 12.79 -10.13
CA LYS A 88 3.89 13.25 -11.25
C LYS A 88 2.78 12.26 -11.57
N THR A 89 3.11 10.97 -11.62
CA THR A 89 2.12 9.89 -11.83
C THR A 89 1.05 9.92 -10.74
N ALA A 90 1.45 10.06 -9.47
CA ALA A 90 0.54 10.15 -8.33
C ALA A 90 -0.41 11.35 -8.44
N LYS A 91 0.11 12.53 -8.79
CA LYS A 91 -0.71 13.73 -9.03
C LYS A 91 -1.71 13.51 -10.15
N ASN A 92 -1.27 12.96 -11.29
CA ASN A 92 -2.15 12.66 -12.42
C ASN A 92 -3.26 11.67 -12.03
N TRP A 93 -2.93 10.62 -11.27
CA TRP A 93 -3.91 9.64 -10.80
C TRP A 93 -4.92 10.26 -9.84
N ILE A 94 -4.47 11.11 -8.91
CA ILE A 94 -5.35 11.82 -7.98
C ILE A 94 -6.29 12.75 -8.76
N ASP A 95 -5.75 13.57 -9.66
CA ASP A 95 -6.53 14.52 -10.45
C ASP A 95 -7.59 13.81 -11.29
N ALA A 96 -7.24 12.66 -11.89
CA ALA A 96 -8.14 11.89 -12.73
C ALA A 96 -9.18 11.08 -11.93
N PHE A 97 -8.77 10.44 -10.84
CA PHE A 97 -9.52 9.31 -10.27
C PHE A 97 -10.00 9.51 -8.83
N ARG A 98 -9.58 10.58 -8.12
CA ARG A 98 -9.95 10.81 -6.71
C ARG A 98 -11.45 10.68 -6.44
N LYS A 99 -12.28 11.29 -7.28
CA LYS A 99 -13.75 11.23 -7.14
C LYS A 99 -14.28 9.80 -7.23
N GLY A 100 -13.76 9.01 -8.17
CA GLY A 100 -14.16 7.62 -8.35
C GLY A 100 -13.66 6.72 -7.21
N ALA A 101 -12.43 6.97 -6.75
CA ALA A 101 -11.75 6.16 -5.74
C ALA A 101 -12.38 6.33 -4.35
N GLY A 102 -12.95 7.51 -4.06
CA GLY A 102 -13.73 7.73 -2.83
C GLY A 102 -15.09 7.02 -2.79
N GLY A 103 -15.47 6.31 -3.86
CA GLY A 103 -16.72 5.57 -3.95
C GLY A 103 -16.52 4.05 -3.97
N GLN A 104 -17.48 3.34 -4.57
CA GLN A 104 -17.33 1.91 -4.81
C GLN A 104 -16.31 1.67 -5.93
N VAL A 105 -15.31 0.83 -5.64
CA VAL A 105 -14.32 0.37 -6.62
C VAL A 105 -14.34 -1.16 -6.69
N THR A 106 -14.32 -1.70 -7.89
CA THR A 106 -13.98 -3.12 -8.11
C THR A 106 -12.54 -3.21 -8.56
N ALA A 107 -11.75 -4.04 -7.90
CA ALA A 107 -10.42 -4.44 -8.35
C ALA A 107 -10.49 -5.85 -8.91
N GLU A 108 -10.17 -6.00 -10.20
CA GLU A 108 -10.04 -7.29 -10.86
C GLU A 108 -8.58 -7.64 -11.04
N PHE A 109 -8.17 -8.75 -10.45
CA PHE A 109 -6.80 -9.23 -10.41
C PHE A 109 -6.58 -10.28 -11.50
N TYR A 110 -5.80 -9.92 -12.51
CA TYR A 110 -5.39 -10.80 -13.61
C TYR A 110 -4.05 -11.45 -13.33
N ASP A 111 -3.86 -12.67 -13.83
CA ASP A 111 -2.68 -13.51 -13.61
C ASP A 111 -2.52 -14.00 -12.15
N GLU A 112 -1.51 -14.85 -11.91
CA GLU A 112 -1.19 -15.36 -10.59
C GLU A 112 -0.51 -14.28 -9.73
N GLY A 113 -1.09 -13.97 -8.57
CA GLY A 113 -0.63 -12.92 -7.66
C GLY A 113 0.65 -13.23 -6.87
N SER A 114 1.47 -14.20 -7.28
CA SER A 114 2.69 -14.61 -6.58
C SER A 114 3.93 -13.78 -6.94
N TYR A 115 3.93 -13.05 -8.06
CA TYR A 115 5.11 -12.31 -8.52
C TYR A 115 4.82 -10.94 -9.15
N ARG A 116 3.95 -10.87 -10.15
CA ARG A 116 3.48 -9.61 -10.74
C ARG A 116 2.01 -9.79 -11.01
N GLN A 117 1.22 -8.76 -10.73
CA GLN A 117 -0.20 -8.83 -10.99
C GLN A 117 -0.67 -7.56 -11.68
N THR A 118 -1.41 -7.76 -12.76
CA THR A 118 -2.11 -6.67 -13.43
C THR A 118 -3.48 -6.55 -12.79
N VAL A 119 -3.81 -5.35 -12.34
CA VAL A 119 -5.06 -5.07 -11.62
C VAL A 119 -5.83 -4.01 -12.39
N VAL A 120 -7.07 -4.33 -12.73
CA VAL A 120 -8.00 -3.39 -13.36
C VAL A 120 -8.94 -2.86 -12.29
N LEU A 121 -8.87 -1.55 -12.06
CA LEU A 121 -9.74 -0.80 -11.17
C LEU A 121 -10.92 -0.26 -11.96
N TYR A 122 -12.13 -0.58 -11.53
CA TYR A 122 -13.37 -0.06 -12.07
C TYR A 122 -13.99 0.90 -11.06
N LEU A 123 -13.95 2.20 -11.37
CA LEU A 123 -14.40 3.26 -10.49
C LEU A 123 -15.87 3.57 -10.78
N HIS A 124 -16.78 2.89 -10.09
CA HIS A 124 -18.21 2.85 -10.43
C HIS A 124 -18.90 4.22 -10.40
N GLY A 125 -18.46 5.12 -9.50
CA GLY A 125 -19.05 6.46 -9.36
C GLY A 125 -18.76 7.39 -10.54
N THR A 126 -17.71 7.13 -11.31
CA THR A 126 -17.30 7.95 -12.46
C THR A 126 -17.31 7.18 -13.79
N GLY A 127 -17.42 5.85 -13.75
CA GLY A 127 -17.32 4.99 -14.93
C GLY A 127 -15.89 4.89 -15.48
N GLN A 128 -14.90 5.43 -14.78
CA GLN A 128 -13.50 5.36 -15.19
C GLN A 128 -12.91 3.98 -14.90
N ILE A 129 -11.93 3.61 -15.71
CA ILE A 129 -11.18 2.36 -15.58
C ILE A 129 -9.70 2.72 -15.49
N LYS A 130 -8.98 2.06 -14.59
CA LYS A 130 -7.53 2.23 -14.43
C LYS A 130 -6.84 0.88 -14.30
N GLU A 131 -5.89 0.61 -15.18
CA GLU A 131 -4.96 -0.50 -15.04
C GLU A 131 -3.77 -0.08 -14.17
N ILE A 132 -3.38 -0.91 -13.20
CA ILE A 132 -2.15 -0.79 -12.43
C ILE A 132 -1.39 -2.12 -12.43
N HIS A 133 -0.07 -2.05 -12.25
CA HIS A 133 0.77 -3.24 -12.11
C HIS A 133 1.39 -3.25 -10.74
N VAL A 134 1.21 -4.33 -10.00
CA VAL A 134 1.72 -4.48 -8.63
C VAL A 134 2.68 -5.65 -8.54
N ARG A 135 3.70 -5.52 -7.68
CA ARG A 135 4.75 -6.54 -7.52
C ARG A 135 5.44 -6.43 -6.15
N PRO A 136 6.01 -7.53 -5.63
CA PRO A 136 6.94 -7.45 -4.52
C PRO A 136 8.25 -6.77 -4.96
N VAL A 137 8.81 -6.03 -4.01
CA VAL A 137 10.03 -5.24 -4.10
C VAL A 137 10.85 -5.56 -2.87
N ARG A 138 12.13 -5.79 -3.06
CA ARG A 138 13.07 -5.95 -1.96
C ARG A 138 13.69 -4.60 -1.66
N LEU A 139 13.45 -4.10 -0.45
CA LEU A 139 14.11 -2.88 0.02
C LEU A 139 15.56 -3.19 0.39
N GLU A 140 16.44 -2.22 0.18
CA GLU A 140 17.85 -2.37 0.53
C GLU A 140 17.99 -2.54 2.04
N GLY A 141 18.73 -3.57 2.46
CA GLY A 141 18.92 -3.89 3.88
C GLY A 141 17.75 -4.64 4.52
N GLU A 142 16.69 -4.98 3.78
CA GLU A 142 15.56 -5.75 4.31
C GLU A 142 15.55 -7.22 3.87
N ASP A 143 15.14 -8.08 4.79
CA ASP A 143 14.99 -9.52 4.54
C ASP A 143 13.67 -9.88 3.85
N LYS A 144 12.65 -9.01 3.99
CA LYS A 144 11.30 -9.22 3.48
C LYS A 144 11.04 -8.38 2.22
N GLU A 145 10.16 -8.89 1.39
CA GLU A 145 9.64 -8.14 0.25
C GLU A 145 8.40 -7.34 0.68
N VAL A 146 8.34 -6.08 0.23
CA VAL A 146 7.16 -5.22 0.34
C VAL A 146 6.48 -5.13 -1.02
N TRP A 147 5.16 -5.03 -1.05
CA TRP A 147 4.45 -4.85 -2.32
C TRP A 147 4.42 -3.38 -2.71
N GLY A 148 4.72 -3.11 -3.98
CA GLY A 148 4.65 -1.77 -4.58
C GLY A 148 3.86 -1.77 -5.87
N VAL A 149 3.54 -0.57 -6.36
CA VAL A 149 2.85 -0.33 -7.63
C VAL A 149 3.79 0.32 -8.63
N ASN A 150 3.73 -0.07 -9.90
CA ASN A 150 4.49 0.62 -10.93
C ASN A 150 3.89 2.02 -11.20
N MET A 151 4.72 3.06 -11.10
CA MET A 151 4.33 4.45 -11.33
C MET A 151 5.17 5.05 -12.46
N ALA A 152 4.69 4.95 -13.69
CA ALA A 152 5.46 5.30 -14.88
C ALA A 152 4.66 6.14 -15.91
N GLU A 153 3.66 6.89 -15.45
CA GLU A 153 2.75 7.66 -16.32
C GLU A 153 2.77 9.15 -15.92
N PRO A 154 3.90 9.84 -16.10
CA PRO A 154 4.04 11.25 -15.75
C PRO A 154 3.25 12.17 -16.69
N ASP A 155 2.79 11.67 -17.84
CA ASP A 155 1.87 12.37 -18.73
C ASP A 155 0.40 12.11 -18.36
N PRO A 156 -0.47 13.15 -18.26
CA PRO A 156 -1.88 12.96 -17.92
C PRO A 156 -2.68 12.09 -18.90
N GLY A 157 -2.30 12.09 -20.18
CA GLY A 157 -2.94 11.26 -21.20
C GLY A 157 -2.64 9.78 -21.00
N GLU A 158 -1.40 9.45 -20.62
CA GLU A 158 -1.00 8.08 -20.25
C GLU A 158 -1.70 7.63 -18.97
N ALA A 159 -1.77 8.50 -17.96
CA ALA A 159 -2.39 8.19 -16.67
C ALA A 159 -3.85 7.72 -16.77
N THR A 160 -4.57 8.21 -17.79
CA THR A 160 -5.99 7.90 -18.04
C THR A 160 -6.24 6.94 -19.19
N ALA A 161 -5.17 6.47 -19.85
CA ALA A 161 -5.28 5.53 -20.95
C ALA A 161 -5.84 4.19 -20.46
N VAL A 162 -6.82 3.65 -21.19
CA VAL A 162 -7.36 2.32 -20.98
C VAL A 162 -6.84 1.43 -22.10
N GLN A 163 -6.15 0.35 -21.74
CA GLN A 163 -5.60 -0.56 -22.74
C GLN A 163 -6.73 -1.28 -23.50
N PRO A 164 -6.57 -1.56 -24.81
CA PRO A 164 -7.62 -2.18 -25.63
C PRO A 164 -8.08 -3.56 -25.14
N TRP A 165 -7.25 -4.25 -24.35
CA TRP A 165 -7.55 -5.56 -23.82
C TRP A 165 -8.50 -5.50 -22.61
N VAL A 166 -8.59 -4.37 -21.92
CA VAL A 166 -9.31 -4.26 -20.64
C VAL A 166 -10.83 -4.42 -20.85
N PRO A 167 -11.49 -5.39 -20.19
CA PRO A 167 -12.94 -5.54 -20.29
C PRO A 167 -13.69 -4.33 -19.74
N LYS A 168 -14.91 -4.10 -20.24
CA LYS A 168 -15.76 -3.02 -19.72
C LYS A 168 -16.47 -3.44 -18.44
N THR A 169 -16.67 -4.75 -18.25
CA THR A 169 -17.36 -5.32 -17.10
C THR A 169 -16.38 -6.19 -16.31
N PRO A 170 -16.25 -5.98 -14.98
CA PRO A 170 -15.40 -6.82 -14.15
C PRO A 170 -15.77 -8.30 -14.27
N GLY A 171 -14.78 -9.17 -14.42
CA GLY A 171 -14.96 -10.63 -14.46
C GLY A 171 -15.37 -11.21 -15.81
N GLU A 172 -15.60 -10.38 -16.83
CA GLU A 172 -16.04 -10.83 -18.16
C GLU A 172 -15.07 -11.84 -18.80
N ARG A 173 -13.77 -11.75 -18.47
CA ARG A 173 -12.71 -12.63 -18.98
C ARG A 173 -12.24 -13.70 -17.98
N GLY A 174 -12.90 -13.80 -16.82
CA GLY A 174 -12.55 -14.77 -15.79
C GLY A 174 -11.17 -14.57 -15.14
N SER A 175 -10.55 -13.42 -15.35
CA SER A 175 -9.34 -12.96 -14.64
C SER A 175 -8.13 -13.91 -14.71
N LYS A 176 -7.99 -14.67 -15.80
CA LYS A 176 -6.97 -15.73 -15.91
C LYS A 176 -5.63 -15.27 -16.47
N MET A 177 -5.63 -14.60 -17.62
CA MET A 177 -4.43 -14.05 -18.22
C MET A 177 -4.72 -12.73 -18.94
N VAL A 178 -3.77 -11.80 -18.85
CA VAL A 178 -3.73 -10.65 -19.77
C VAL A 178 -3.34 -11.17 -21.17
N PRO A 179 -4.01 -10.75 -22.26
CA PRO A 179 -3.68 -11.18 -23.62
C PRO A 179 -2.30 -10.78 -24.11
#